data_AF-A0A7C3JLY6-F1
#
_entry.id   AF-A0A7C3JLY6-F1
#
_cell.length_a   1.000
_cell.length_b   1.000
_cell.length_c   1.000
_cell.angle_alpha   90.00
_cell.angle_beta   90.00
_cell.angle_gamma   90.00
#
_symmetry.space_group_name_H-M   'P 1'
#
loop_
_entity.id
_entity.type
_entity.pdbx_description
1 polymer ?
#
loop_
_entity_poly.entity_id
_entity_poly.type
_entity_poly.pdbx_seq_one_letter_code
_entity_poly.pdbx_strand_id
1 'polypeptide(L)'
;MSSVGRAHAGYAVIFFLILAGCAPRILQLSAIEGRPGSTVRLPMEYLVGWPRVEIGGVILDWPQLKLRSADPGRQDIAGEDLIWIEDKVLEFQVPDLSPGEYTVIIHDDKGPPGDPIYAFLETTAYLVFPPVWPFVLRSNQAEMKLRVLP
;
A
#
# COMPACT_ATOMS: atom_id res chain seq x y z
N MET A 1 -29.83 20.20 -57.32
CA MET A 1 -29.48 18.95 -56.59
C MET A 1 -27.97 19.02 -56.36
N SER A 2 -27.44 19.64 -55.28
CA SER A 2 -27.29 19.12 -53.90
C SER A 2 -26.77 17.68 -53.87
N SER A 3 -25.67 17.27 -53.22
CA SER A 3 -24.80 17.87 -52.20
C SER A 3 -23.45 17.12 -52.20
N VAL A 4 -22.29 17.79 -52.10
CA VAL A 4 -21.41 17.83 -50.90
C VAL A 4 -20.93 16.46 -50.41
N GLY A 5 -19.63 16.20 -50.57
CA GLY A 5 -18.93 15.09 -49.91
C GLY A 5 -18.76 15.32 -48.41
N ARG A 6 -18.62 14.23 -47.64
CA ARG A 6 -18.05 14.29 -46.29
C ARG A 6 -17.53 12.93 -45.82
N ALA A 7 -16.22 12.93 -45.61
CA ALA A 7 -15.49 12.32 -44.50
C ALA A 7 -16.05 11.04 -43.88
N HIS A 8 -15.35 9.93 -44.14
CA HIS A 8 -15.30 8.81 -43.22
C HIS A 8 -14.66 9.29 -41.91
N ALA A 9 -15.49 9.67 -40.95
CA ALA A 9 -15.09 9.88 -39.58
C ALA A 9 -14.68 8.51 -39.00
N GLY A 10 -13.38 8.28 -38.91
CA GLY A 10 -12.82 7.18 -38.14
C GLY A 10 -13.29 7.33 -36.70
N TYR A 11 -14.09 6.37 -36.24
CA TYR A 11 -14.40 6.22 -34.83
C TYR A 11 -13.12 5.76 -34.12
N ALA A 12 -12.27 6.71 -33.77
CA ALA A 12 -11.27 6.51 -32.72
C ALA A 12 -12.05 6.39 -31.41
N VAL A 13 -12.36 5.16 -31.01
CA VAL A 13 -12.87 4.85 -29.68
C VAL A 13 -11.73 5.15 -28.72
N ILE A 14 -11.73 6.37 -28.18
CA ILE A 14 -10.87 6.74 -27.06
C ILE A 14 -11.42 5.97 -25.85
N PHE A 15 -10.85 4.79 -25.59
CA PHE A 15 -11.02 4.05 -24.36
C PHE A 15 -10.37 4.87 -23.24
N PHE A 16 -11.12 5.79 -22.64
CA PHE A 16 -10.78 6.35 -21.34
C PHE A 16 -11.00 5.25 -20.31
N LEU A 17 -10.02 4.36 -20.15
CA LEU A 17 -9.86 3.56 -18.95
C LEU A 17 -9.56 4.54 -17.82
N ILE A 18 -10.60 4.93 -17.08
CA ILE A 18 -10.46 5.55 -15.78
C ILE A 18 -9.82 4.47 -14.89
N LEU A 19 -8.49 4.45 -14.86
CA LEU A 19 -7.72 3.71 -13.89
C LEU A 19 -7.95 4.38 -12.54
N ALA A 20 -9.05 4.03 -11.86
CA ALA A 20 -9.22 4.32 -10.45
C ALA A 20 -8.14 3.53 -9.70
N GLY A 21 -6.96 4.13 -9.55
CA GLY A 21 -5.83 3.56 -8.86
C GLY A 21 -6.18 3.30 -7.39
N CYS A 22 -6.15 2.04 -6.99
CA CYS A 22 -6.37 1.62 -5.61
C CYS A 22 -5.05 1.74 -4.83
N ALA A 23 -4.68 2.94 -4.38
CA ALA A 23 -3.52 3.13 -3.49
C ALA A 23 -3.74 2.40 -2.14
N PRO A 24 -2.67 1.98 -1.43
CA PRO A 24 -2.82 1.45 -0.08
C PRO A 24 -3.59 2.45 0.78
N ARG A 25 -4.55 1.95 1.54
CA ARG A 25 -5.49 2.78 2.28
C ARG A 25 -5.64 2.29 3.70
N ILE A 26 -5.47 3.22 4.64
CA ILE A 26 -5.79 2.98 6.05
C ILE A 26 -7.30 3.20 6.20
N LEU A 27 -8.01 2.19 6.66
CA LEU A 27 -9.47 2.24 6.79
C LEU A 27 -9.96 3.07 7.99
N GLN A 28 -9.07 3.41 8.93
CA GLN A 28 -9.42 4.16 10.13
C GLN A 28 -8.82 5.58 10.11
N LEU A 29 -9.69 6.58 9.97
CA LEU A 29 -9.36 7.99 9.75
C LEU A 29 -9.10 8.81 11.02
N SER A 30 -9.09 8.18 12.20
CA SER A 30 -8.86 8.88 13.49
C SER A 30 -7.41 8.75 13.94
N ALA A 31 -6.82 9.87 14.38
CA ALA A 31 -5.49 9.87 14.98
C ALA A 31 -5.43 8.83 16.11
N ILE A 32 -4.53 7.86 15.98
CA ILE A 32 -4.35 6.79 16.96
C ILE A 32 -3.45 7.33 18.07
N GLU A 33 -3.76 7.00 19.32
CA GLU A 33 -2.91 7.31 20.47
C GLU A 33 -2.17 6.04 20.92
N GLY A 34 -0.90 6.15 21.29
CA GLY A 34 -0.10 5.02 21.77
C GLY A 34 1.09 5.46 22.63
N ARG A 35 1.52 4.61 23.55
CA ARG A 35 2.77 4.78 24.30
C ARG A 35 3.91 4.00 23.62
N PRO A 36 5.18 4.36 23.82
CA PRO A 36 6.29 3.51 23.42
C PRO A 36 6.08 2.04 23.84
N GLY A 37 6.33 1.10 22.92
CA GLY A 37 6.11 -0.34 23.09
C GLY A 37 4.67 -0.82 22.93
N SER A 38 3.67 0.07 22.86
CA SER A 38 2.28 -0.34 22.59
C SER A 38 2.11 -0.78 21.13
N THR A 39 1.23 -1.75 20.90
CA THR A 39 0.92 -2.24 19.54
C THR A 39 -0.12 -1.36 18.85
N VAL A 40 0.25 -0.80 17.72
CA VAL A 40 -0.66 -0.17 16.75
C VAL A 40 -1.17 -1.24 15.80
N ARG A 41 -2.46 -1.18 15.46
CA ARG A 41 -3.11 -2.06 14.48
C ARG A 41 -3.80 -1.21 13.44
N LEU A 42 -3.37 -1.32 12.19
CA LEU A 42 -3.91 -0.56 11.07
C LEU A 42 -4.62 -1.52 10.12
N PRO A 43 -5.95 -1.45 10.00
CA PRO A 43 -6.65 -2.13 8.92
C PRO A 43 -6.32 -1.42 7.60
N MET A 44 -5.85 -2.20 6.63
CA MET A 44 -5.32 -1.75 5.35
C MET A 44 -6.11 -2.40 4.21
N GLU A 45 -6.49 -1.60 3.23
CA GLU A 45 -6.86 -2.07 1.89
C GLU A 45 -5.69 -1.86 0.93
N TYR A 46 -5.57 -2.73 -0.07
CA TYR A 46 -4.62 -2.60 -1.18
C TYR A 46 -3.15 -2.48 -0.81
N LEU A 47 -2.78 -2.83 0.43
CA LEU A 47 -1.38 -2.99 0.78
C LEU A 47 -0.86 -4.24 0.05
N VAL A 48 0.23 -4.14 -0.69
CA VAL A 48 0.82 -5.26 -1.46
C VAL A 48 2.31 -5.28 -1.19
N GLY A 49 2.93 -6.45 -1.18
CA GLY A 49 4.36 -6.60 -0.95
C GLY A 49 4.76 -6.55 0.53
N TRP A 50 6.03 -6.19 0.77
CA TRP A 50 6.63 -6.19 2.09
C TRP A 50 6.64 -4.75 2.65
N PRO A 51 5.68 -4.41 3.52
CA PRO A 51 5.55 -3.06 4.00
C PRO A 51 6.75 -2.62 4.83
N ARG A 52 6.94 -1.30 4.90
CA ARG A 52 7.78 -0.65 5.92
C ARG A 52 7.01 0.49 6.55
N VAL A 53 7.27 0.74 7.81
CA VAL A 53 6.63 1.84 8.54
C VAL A 53 7.70 2.83 8.95
N GLU A 54 7.49 4.10 8.63
CA GLU A 54 8.32 5.20 9.08
C GLU A 54 7.54 6.08 10.06
N ILE A 55 8.11 6.36 11.22
CA ILE A 55 7.53 7.25 12.23
C ILE A 55 8.62 8.01 12.98
N GLY A 56 8.55 9.34 12.97
CA GLY A 56 9.52 10.17 13.70
C GLY A 56 10.98 9.96 13.27
N GLY A 57 11.22 9.57 12.02
CA GLY A 57 12.54 9.22 11.49
C GLY A 57 13.02 7.80 11.82
N VAL A 58 12.24 7.02 12.57
CA VAL A 58 12.50 5.59 12.82
C VAL A 58 11.85 4.77 11.72
N ILE A 59 12.62 3.89 11.09
CA ILE A 59 12.13 2.92 10.10
C ILE A 59 11.96 1.57 10.79
N LEU A 60 10.78 0.98 10.63
CA LEU A 60 10.42 -0.35 11.05
C LEU A 60 10.33 -1.24 9.80
N ASP A 61 11.25 -2.18 9.68
CA ASP A 61 11.28 -3.17 8.60
C ASP A 61 10.55 -4.46 8.99
N TRP A 62 10.40 -5.39 8.05
CA TRP A 62 9.61 -6.62 8.20
C TRP A 62 9.74 -7.36 9.55
N PRO A 63 10.93 -7.58 10.14
CA PRO A 63 11.05 -8.29 11.42
C PRO A 63 10.33 -7.60 12.60
N GLN A 64 10.03 -6.32 12.47
CA GLN A 64 9.34 -5.48 13.47
C GLN A 64 7.86 -5.27 13.14
N LEU A 65 7.40 -5.80 12.01
CA LEU A 65 6.03 -5.69 11.52
C LEU A 65 5.35 -7.05 11.60
N LYS A 66 4.02 -7.03 11.66
CA LYS A 66 3.21 -8.22 11.51
C LYS A 66 2.03 -7.94 10.61
N LEU A 67 1.87 -8.77 9.58
CA LEU A 67 0.64 -8.81 8.79
C LEU A 67 -0.29 -9.88 9.34
N ARG A 68 -1.57 -9.54 9.46
CA ARG A 68 -2.65 -10.48 9.79
C ARG A 68 -3.77 -10.34 8.79
N SER A 69 -4.40 -11.46 8.45
CA SER A 69 -5.60 -11.44 7.62
C SER A 69 -6.69 -10.61 8.29
N ALA A 70 -7.34 -9.72 7.53
CA ALA A 70 -8.56 -9.06 8.00
C ALA A 70 -9.75 -10.04 8.04
N ASP A 71 -9.70 -11.12 7.26
CA ASP A 71 -10.67 -12.22 7.31
C ASP A 71 -10.45 -13.07 8.58
N PRO A 72 -11.45 -13.16 9.49
CA PRO A 72 -11.38 -13.99 10.69
C PRO A 72 -11.20 -15.49 10.42
N GLY A 73 -11.59 -15.98 9.23
CA GLY A 73 -11.44 -17.38 8.83
C GLY A 73 -10.01 -17.76 8.40
N ARG A 74 -9.09 -16.79 8.30
CA ARG A 74 -7.73 -16.97 7.75
C ARG A 74 -6.64 -16.46 8.70
N GLN A 75 -6.88 -16.51 10.02
CA GLN A 75 -5.95 -16.01 11.04
C GLN A 75 -4.64 -16.82 11.14
N ASP A 76 -4.63 -18.03 10.58
CA ASP A 76 -3.51 -18.99 10.68
C ASP A 76 -2.49 -18.80 9.55
N ILE A 77 -2.77 -17.92 8.58
CA ILE A 77 -1.90 -17.67 7.44
C ILE A 77 -0.69 -16.84 7.88
N ALA A 78 0.49 -17.25 7.46
CA ALA A 78 1.74 -16.56 7.75
C ALA A 78 1.74 -15.17 7.10
N GLY A 79 2.34 -14.18 7.75
CA GLY A 79 2.37 -12.80 7.24
C GLY A 79 3.01 -12.69 5.86
N GLU A 80 4.01 -13.54 5.60
CA GLU A 80 4.73 -13.69 4.35
C GLU A 80 3.84 -14.14 3.19
N ASP A 81 2.77 -14.89 3.49
CA ASP A 81 1.79 -15.34 2.50
C ASP A 81 0.68 -14.28 2.28
N LEU A 82 0.55 -13.32 3.20
CA LEU A 82 -0.40 -12.21 3.13
C LEU A 82 0.13 -11.00 2.33
N ILE A 83 1.28 -11.13 1.65
CA ILE A 83 1.87 -10.04 0.85
C ILE A 83 1.04 -9.70 -0.40
N TRP A 84 0.09 -10.56 -0.78
CA TRP A 84 -0.77 -10.35 -1.95
C TRP A 84 -1.89 -9.32 -1.71
N ILE A 85 -2.67 -9.05 -2.76
CA ILE A 85 -3.79 -8.10 -2.77
C ILE A 85 -4.95 -8.68 -1.96
N GLU A 86 -4.89 -8.52 -0.64
CA GLU A 86 -6.00 -8.79 0.27
C GLU A 86 -6.00 -7.81 1.43
N ASP A 87 -7.18 -7.56 1.98
CA ASP A 87 -7.35 -6.69 3.13
C ASP A 87 -6.70 -7.33 4.36
N LYS A 88 -5.92 -6.53 5.08
CA LYS A 88 -5.09 -7.02 6.17
C LYS A 88 -4.94 -6.00 7.26
N VAL A 89 -4.57 -6.49 8.44
CA VAL A 89 -4.20 -5.66 9.58
C VAL A 89 -2.68 -5.65 9.68
N LEU A 90 -2.10 -4.47 9.49
CA LEU A 90 -0.69 -4.20 9.74
C LEU A 90 -0.51 -3.86 11.22
N GLU A 91 0.29 -4.65 11.93
CA GLU A 91 0.64 -4.41 13.33
C GLU A 91 2.12 -4.02 13.47
N PHE A 92 2.40 -3.05 14.34
CA PHE A 92 3.76 -2.66 14.73
C PHE A 92 3.75 -2.08 16.14
N GLN A 93 4.90 -2.03 16.80
CA GLN A 93 5.04 -1.35 18.09
C GLN A 93 5.45 0.11 17.91
N VAL A 94 4.89 1.00 18.72
CA VAL A 94 5.34 2.39 18.78
C VAL A 94 6.81 2.41 19.24
N PRO A 95 7.74 2.98 18.46
CA PRO A 95 9.14 3.05 18.87
C PRO A 95 9.33 4.00 20.06
N ASP A 96 10.52 3.98 20.65
CA ASP A 96 10.88 4.87 21.75
C ASP A 96 11.02 6.31 21.26
N LEU A 97 9.89 7.02 21.23
CA LEU A 97 9.74 8.39 20.79
C LEU A 97 9.27 9.26 21.96
N SER A 98 9.72 10.51 21.98
CA SER A 98 9.18 11.51 22.91
C SER A 98 7.68 11.72 22.69
N PRO A 99 6.91 12.13 23.72
CA PRO A 99 5.51 12.47 23.54
C PRO A 99 5.31 13.57 22.50
N GLY A 100 4.35 13.40 21.59
CA GLY A 100 4.13 14.32 20.47
C GLY A 100 3.23 13.75 19.38
N GLU A 101 2.95 14.54 18.34
CA GLU A 101 2.24 14.07 17.14
C GLU A 101 3.24 13.78 16.03
N TYR A 102 3.13 12.58 15.45
CA TYR A 102 4.00 12.08 14.40
C TYR A 102 3.19 11.69 13.18
N THR A 103 3.75 11.94 11.99
CA THR A 103 3.26 11.29 10.77
C THR A 103 3.82 9.87 10.72
N VAL A 104 2.93 8.90 10.54
CA VAL A 104 3.26 7.52 10.20
C VAL A 104 3.13 7.39 8.69
N ILE A 105 4.18 6.92 8.03
CA ILE A 105 4.21 6.67 6.60
C ILE A 105 4.37 5.15 6.42
N ILE A 106 3.40 4.51 5.77
CA ILE A 106 3.47 3.11 5.37
C ILE A 106 3.93 3.08 3.93
N HIS A 107 5.07 2.44 3.67
CA HIS A 107 5.64 2.23 2.34
C HIS A 107 5.31 0.82 1.85
N ASP A 108 4.85 0.66 0.61
CA ASP A 108 4.55 -0.63 -0.04
C ASP A 108 5.59 -1.02 -1.13
N ASP A 109 6.64 -0.21 -1.29
CA ASP A 109 7.56 -0.19 -2.43
C ASP A 109 8.70 -1.21 -2.35
N LYS A 110 8.75 -2.07 -1.34
CA LYS A 110 9.89 -2.97 -1.15
C LYS A 110 9.49 -4.44 -1.25
N GLY A 111 10.24 -5.14 -2.10
CA GLY A 111 10.34 -6.59 -2.08
C GLY A 111 10.95 -7.09 -0.76
N PRO A 112 11.16 -8.40 -0.61
CA PRO A 112 11.63 -9.00 0.63
C PRO A 112 12.93 -8.35 1.15
N PRO A 113 13.10 -8.23 2.48
CA PRO A 113 14.28 -7.62 3.09
C PRO A 113 15.57 -8.28 2.60
N GLY A 114 16.53 -7.47 2.14
CA GLY A 114 17.85 -7.97 1.71
C GLY A 114 17.91 -8.51 0.27
N ASP A 115 16.83 -8.44 -0.51
CA ASP A 115 16.82 -8.92 -1.90
C ASP A 115 16.61 -7.76 -2.92
N PRO A 116 17.70 -7.15 -3.43
CA PRO A 116 17.62 -6.12 -4.45
C PRO A 116 17.19 -6.67 -5.82
N ILE A 117 17.34 -7.97 -6.07
CA ILE A 117 16.97 -8.62 -7.33
C ILE A 117 15.44 -8.77 -7.39
N TYR A 118 14.81 -9.10 -6.26
CA TYR A 118 13.35 -9.20 -6.20
C TYR A 118 12.66 -7.88 -6.49
N ALA A 119 13.13 -6.76 -5.94
CA ALA A 119 12.58 -5.43 -6.26
C ALA A 119 12.68 -5.09 -7.75
N PHE A 120 13.78 -5.49 -8.40
CA PHE A 120 13.98 -5.31 -9.84
C PHE A 120 13.09 -6.25 -10.70
N LEU A 121 12.96 -7.51 -10.29
CA LEU A 121 12.15 -8.50 -10.98
C LEU A 121 10.65 -8.28 -10.77
N GLU A 122 10.21 -7.84 -9.60
CA GLU A 122 8.84 -7.35 -9.36
C GLU A 122 8.53 -6.26 -10.36
N THR A 123 9.33 -5.19 -10.37
CA THR A 123 9.16 -4.04 -11.30
C THR A 123 9.07 -4.50 -12.75
N THR A 124 9.88 -5.50 -13.13
CA THR A 124 9.90 -6.05 -14.49
C THR A 124 8.68 -6.92 -14.79
N ALA A 125 8.29 -7.85 -13.90
CA ALA A 125 7.11 -8.68 -14.05
C ALA A 125 5.85 -7.81 -14.15
N TYR A 126 5.79 -6.79 -13.31
CA TYR A 126 4.76 -5.78 -13.27
C TYR A 126 4.64 -4.97 -14.56
N LEU A 127 5.75 -4.62 -15.22
CA LEU A 127 5.73 -3.97 -16.55
C LEU A 127 5.30 -4.89 -17.69
N VAL A 128 5.53 -6.21 -17.57
CA VAL A 128 5.25 -7.20 -18.63
C VAL A 128 3.82 -7.75 -18.57
N PHE A 129 3.14 -7.66 -17.42
CA PHE A 129 1.76 -8.11 -17.24
C PHE A 129 0.76 -6.92 -17.17
N PRO A 130 0.05 -6.58 -18.27
CA PRO A 130 -0.85 -5.43 -18.35
C PRO A 130 -1.97 -5.35 -17.29
N PRO A 131 -2.56 -6.46 -16.81
CA PRO A 131 -3.59 -6.41 -15.76
C PRO A 131 -3.09 -5.84 -14.43
N VAL A 132 -1.77 -5.81 -14.24
CA VAL A 132 -1.13 -5.41 -12.98
C VAL A 132 -0.58 -3.98 -13.04
N TRP A 133 -0.47 -3.34 -14.21
CA TRP A 133 -0.02 -1.94 -14.36
C TRP A 133 -0.71 -0.92 -13.44
N PRO A 134 -2.01 -1.02 -13.15
CA PRO A 134 -2.64 -0.10 -12.23
C PRO A 134 -2.02 -0.17 -10.84
N PHE A 135 -1.35 -1.26 -10.44
CA PHE A 135 -0.66 -1.52 -9.16
C PHE A 135 0.75 -0.96 -9.08
N VAL A 136 1.39 -0.76 -10.24
CA VAL A 136 2.83 -0.51 -10.38
C VAL A 136 3.10 0.98 -10.52
N LEU A 137 2.13 1.71 -11.07
CA LEU A 137 2.19 3.15 -11.30
C LEU A 137 1.50 3.94 -10.16
N ARG A 138 1.37 3.36 -8.96
CA ARG A 138 0.62 3.92 -7.83
C ARG A 138 1.47 4.84 -6.96
N SER A 139 0.77 5.59 -6.11
CA SER A 139 1.36 6.08 -4.87
C SER A 139 1.65 4.88 -3.98
N ASN A 140 2.92 4.66 -3.66
CA ASN A 140 3.41 3.52 -2.90
C ASN A 140 3.34 3.73 -1.37
N GLN A 141 2.51 4.69 -0.94
CA GLN A 141 2.47 5.10 0.45
C GLN A 141 1.07 5.46 0.94
N ALA A 142 0.84 5.16 2.22
CA ALA A 142 -0.30 5.61 2.99
C ALA A 142 0.20 6.37 4.22
N GLU A 143 -0.52 7.41 4.64
CA GLU A 143 -0.11 8.26 5.77
C GLU A 143 -1.21 8.42 6.80
N MET A 144 -0.82 8.52 8.07
CA MET A 144 -1.73 8.89 9.17
C MET A 144 -1.00 9.63 10.29
N LYS A 145 -1.75 10.18 11.24
CA LYS A 145 -1.21 10.82 12.44
C LYS A 145 -1.27 9.88 13.65
N LEU A 146 -0.13 9.65 14.29
CA LEU A 146 -0.04 8.96 15.58
C LEU A 146 0.34 9.97 16.66
N ARG A 147 -0.40 9.97 17.76
CA ARG A 147 -0.05 10.71 18.96
C ARG A 147 0.67 9.79 19.96
N VAL A 148 1.93 10.07 20.22
CA VAL A 148 2.72 9.39 21.23
C VAL A 148 2.43 10.01 22.60
N LEU A 149 1.98 9.19 23.53
CA LEU A 149 1.64 9.57 24.90
C LEU A 149 2.87 9.41 25.83
N PRO A 150 2.90 10.13 26.97
CA PRO A 150 3.86 9.90 28.04
C PRO A 150 3.76 8.48 28.64
#